data_AF-B1VQL8-F1
#
_entry.id   AF-B1VQL8-F1
#
_cell.length_a   1.000
_cell.length_b   1.000
_cell.length_c   1.000
_cell.angle_alpha   90.00
_cell.angle_beta   90.00
_cell.angle_gamma   90.00
#
_symmetry.space_group_name_H-M   'P 1'
#
loop_
_entity.id
_entity.type
_entity.pdbx_description
1 polymer ?
#
loop_
_entity_poly.entity_id
_entity_poly.type
_entity_poly.pdbx_seq_one_letter_code
_entity_poly.pdbx_strand_id
1 'polypeptide(L)'
;MPPPYRRALARALALTLAAATLTLAGPTAPALADEIPRAPGHRLVAGYEGAPATASPVPGQAPPQHPFLAPNGRSGMHADAAGSGTHPYTGPLGRSPEVTSEKIAPVGGECATATFDAAGRLITVCGTFTGFLLKLLDPRTLDTLAEYKLPQRSSTVEAITRLDFARIFKDTSGGAYFYLDDQDRVVLADSRQHVLRIAHRQGADGRWEFVVEDDWDLTGHVPHDCVSWTNLFPSGTCDPVTSVMPDWQGRIWWVTRLGRVGTVDPGTSAVRSVRLDGEEIQNSFSVDRNAVSIVSDHALYSFTAGPDGTPRIGWRQTYDRGTGTKPGSVNQGSGTTPDLFGTAEQYVAITDNADDRMNVLVFRRGADVPADRRLVCSVPVFGHGQSTTDNSLISWGDSLVVENNYGYENPTSLLLGRSVVGGVTRIDVRPDGSGCDTVWESAVRSPSTVPKLSTANGLLYFYEKEPNVLGVDAWYLTAVDFRTGERRWRTLTGTGPAYDNNWAPLTIGPDGTAYAGVFNGIVAVRDTS
;
A
#
# COMPACT_ATOMS: atom_id res chain seq x y z
N MET A 1 -19.00 -0.13 -72.32
CA MET A 1 -20.09 -0.62 -71.45
C MET A 1 -19.57 -1.77 -70.61
N PRO A 2 -19.49 -1.66 -69.27
CA PRO A 2 -19.19 -2.80 -68.40
C PRO A 2 -20.47 -3.63 -68.13
N PRO A 3 -20.34 -4.95 -67.87
CA PRO A 3 -21.46 -5.89 -67.83
C PRO A 3 -22.40 -5.69 -66.62
N PRO A 4 -23.68 -6.13 -66.71
CA PRO A 4 -24.78 -5.74 -65.83
C PRO A 4 -24.74 -6.32 -64.40
N TYR A 5 -23.72 -7.10 -64.03
CA TYR A 5 -23.63 -7.76 -62.72
C TYR A 5 -23.03 -6.90 -61.60
N ARG A 6 -22.47 -5.72 -61.89
CA ARG A 6 -21.88 -4.83 -60.86
C ARG A 6 -22.84 -3.81 -60.23
N ARG A 7 -24.08 -3.69 -60.72
CA ARG A 7 -25.07 -2.74 -60.18
C ARG A 7 -26.01 -3.31 -59.11
N ALA A 8 -26.10 -4.64 -58.99
CA ALA A 8 -26.94 -5.30 -57.96
C ALA A 8 -26.24 -5.38 -56.60
N LEU A 9 -24.92 -5.64 -56.57
CA LEU A 9 -24.13 -5.71 -55.33
C LEU A 9 -23.93 -4.34 -54.64
N ALA A 10 -23.87 -3.25 -55.42
CA ALA A 10 -23.71 -1.91 -54.86
C ALA A 10 -24.98 -1.37 -54.16
N ARG A 11 -26.17 -1.87 -54.52
CA ARG A 11 -27.44 -1.48 -53.85
C ARG A 11 -27.73 -2.30 -52.59
N ALA A 12 -27.22 -3.53 -52.50
CA ALA A 12 -27.33 -4.34 -51.28
C ALA A 12 -26.40 -3.87 -50.15
N LEU A 13 -25.22 -3.31 -50.48
CA LEU A 13 -24.30 -2.76 -49.48
C LEU A 13 -24.73 -1.38 -48.92
N ALA A 14 -25.49 -0.59 -49.68
CA ALA A 14 -25.93 0.73 -49.24
C ALA A 14 -27.12 0.68 -48.26
N LEU A 15 -27.96 -0.36 -48.34
CA LEU A 15 -29.07 -0.57 -47.40
C LEU A 15 -28.64 -1.23 -46.08
N THR A 16 -27.53 -1.98 -46.05
CA THR A 16 -26.96 -2.51 -44.81
C THR A 16 -26.15 -1.49 -44.03
N LEU A 17 -25.54 -0.48 -44.69
CA LEU A 17 -24.87 0.64 -43.99
C LEU A 17 -25.83 1.71 -43.45
N ALA A 18 -27.02 1.87 -44.03
CA ALA A 18 -28.02 2.84 -43.56
C ALA A 18 -28.89 2.31 -42.39
N ALA A 19 -28.98 0.98 -42.21
CA ALA A 19 -29.65 0.37 -41.06
C ALA A 19 -28.74 0.17 -39.83
N ALA A 20 -27.42 0.33 -39.99
CA ALA A 20 -26.45 0.24 -38.90
C ALA A 20 -26.11 1.60 -38.25
N THR A 21 -26.69 2.70 -38.72
CA THR A 21 -26.38 4.07 -38.25
C THR A 21 -27.53 4.76 -37.49
N LEU A 22 -28.61 4.04 -37.16
CA LEU A 22 -29.67 4.52 -36.25
C LEU A 22 -29.79 3.63 -35.00
N THR A 23 -28.75 3.58 -34.17
CA THR A 23 -28.85 3.21 -32.75
C THR A 23 -27.74 3.90 -31.93
N LEU A 24 -27.65 5.23 -32.02
CA LEU A 24 -26.82 6.05 -31.12
C LEU A 24 -27.65 7.21 -30.59
N ALA A 25 -28.43 6.92 -29.54
CA ALA A 25 -28.80 7.83 -28.46
C ALA A 25 -29.72 7.08 -27.48
N GLY A 26 -29.28 5.93 -26.97
CA GLY A 26 -29.80 5.45 -25.69
C GLY A 26 -29.15 6.28 -24.59
N PRO A 27 -29.83 6.53 -23.45
CA PRO A 27 -29.15 7.12 -22.29
C PRO A 27 -27.92 6.25 -22.02
N THR A 28 -26.75 6.88 -21.87
CA THR A 28 -25.59 6.21 -21.29
C THR A 28 -26.06 5.68 -19.95
N ALA A 29 -26.35 4.38 -19.89
CA ALA A 29 -26.46 3.71 -18.60
C ALA A 29 -25.17 4.06 -17.87
N PRO A 30 -25.23 4.53 -16.60
CA PRO A 30 -24.00 4.64 -15.83
C PRO A 30 -23.29 3.29 -15.94
N ALA A 31 -21.99 3.30 -16.20
CA ALA A 31 -21.21 2.08 -16.18
C ALA A 31 -21.49 1.42 -14.82
N LEU A 32 -22.29 0.34 -14.83
CA LEU A 32 -22.56 -0.40 -13.61
C LEU A 32 -21.24 -1.08 -13.28
N ALA A 33 -20.72 -0.67 -12.13
CA ALA A 33 -19.76 -1.40 -11.32
C ALA A 33 -20.04 -2.91 -11.39
N ASP A 34 -19.09 -3.68 -11.93
CA ASP A 34 -19.20 -5.14 -12.02
C ASP A 34 -18.48 -5.76 -10.80
N GLU A 35 -19.16 -6.63 -10.05
CA GLU A 35 -18.49 -7.37 -8.97
C GLU A 35 -17.31 -8.19 -9.47
N ILE A 36 -16.28 -8.38 -8.63
CA ILE A 36 -15.15 -9.24 -8.94
C ILE A 36 -15.64 -10.70 -8.97
N PRO A 37 -15.53 -11.42 -10.11
CA PRO A 37 -16.04 -12.79 -10.19
C PRO A 37 -15.29 -13.74 -9.26
N ARG A 38 -16.03 -14.50 -8.45
CA ARG A 38 -15.46 -15.56 -7.62
C ARG A 38 -15.10 -16.78 -8.46
N ALA A 39 -13.93 -17.35 -8.24
CA ALA A 39 -13.50 -18.58 -8.90
C ALA A 39 -14.40 -19.80 -8.52
N PRO A 40 -14.38 -20.88 -9.32
CA PRO A 40 -15.04 -22.14 -8.97
C PRO A 40 -14.64 -22.63 -7.57
N GLY A 41 -15.57 -23.33 -6.90
CA GLY A 41 -15.32 -23.85 -5.54
C GLY A 41 -15.64 -22.88 -4.40
N HIS A 42 -16.07 -21.64 -4.67
CA HIS A 42 -16.47 -20.67 -3.64
C HIS A 42 -17.60 -21.16 -2.71
N ARG A 43 -18.40 -22.16 -3.11
CA ARG A 43 -19.43 -22.80 -2.27
C ARG A 43 -18.92 -23.97 -1.43
N LEU A 44 -17.64 -24.33 -1.57
CA LEU A 44 -17.00 -25.44 -0.86
C LEU A 44 -16.15 -24.98 0.33
N VAL A 45 -16.18 -23.68 0.62
CA VAL A 45 -15.45 -23.04 1.72
C VAL A 45 -16.45 -22.29 2.61
N ALA A 46 -16.11 -22.09 3.88
CA ALA A 46 -16.98 -21.39 4.81
C ALA A 46 -17.12 -19.92 4.42
N GLY A 47 -18.34 -19.39 4.43
CA GLY A 47 -18.55 -17.95 4.19
C GLY A 47 -18.14 -17.09 5.38
N TYR A 48 -18.27 -17.63 6.59
CA TYR A 48 -17.96 -16.95 7.84
C TYR A 48 -17.56 -17.99 8.89
N GLU A 49 -16.58 -17.67 9.72
CA GLU A 49 -16.16 -18.48 10.86
C GLU A 49 -15.89 -17.61 12.08
N GLY A 50 -16.13 -18.15 13.27
CA GLY A 50 -15.96 -17.45 14.54
C GLY A 50 -17.26 -16.83 15.06
N ALA A 51 -17.14 -15.77 15.84
CA ALA A 51 -18.28 -15.05 16.40
C ALA A 51 -18.01 -13.54 16.40
N PRO A 52 -19.07 -12.70 16.33
CA PRO A 52 -18.89 -11.26 16.37
C PRO A 52 -18.11 -10.83 17.61
N ALA A 53 -17.15 -9.95 17.42
CA ALA A 53 -16.36 -9.39 18.50
C ALA A 53 -17.17 -8.32 19.28
N THR A 54 -16.82 -8.16 20.54
CA THR A 54 -17.26 -7.00 21.33
C THR A 54 -16.19 -5.93 21.25
N ALA A 55 -16.56 -4.72 20.83
CA ALA A 55 -15.62 -3.61 20.75
C ALA A 55 -14.99 -3.35 22.12
N SER A 56 -13.65 -3.36 22.15
CA SER A 56 -12.85 -3.08 23.33
C SER A 56 -11.70 -2.14 22.95
N PRO A 57 -11.95 -0.81 22.94
CA PRO A 57 -10.97 0.19 22.54
C PRO A 57 -9.61 -0.02 23.23
N VAL A 58 -8.51 0.23 22.53
CA VAL A 58 -7.15 0.12 23.09
C VAL A 58 -6.74 1.47 23.65
N PRO A 59 -6.52 1.60 24.98
CA PRO A 59 -6.01 2.84 25.55
C PRO A 59 -4.65 3.19 24.96
N GLY A 60 -4.40 4.47 24.75
CA GLY A 60 -3.14 4.97 24.22
C GLY A 60 -3.32 6.36 23.63
N GLN A 61 -2.21 6.97 23.23
CA GLN A 61 -2.22 8.22 22.49
C GLN A 61 -1.86 7.92 21.05
N ALA A 62 -2.64 8.50 20.12
CA ALA A 62 -2.28 8.45 18.72
C ALA A 62 -0.94 9.17 18.50
N PRO A 63 -0.20 8.82 17.43
CA PRO A 63 0.95 9.61 17.01
C PRO A 63 0.57 11.09 16.86
N PRO A 64 1.51 12.02 17.04
CA PRO A 64 1.25 13.44 16.78
C PRO A 64 0.61 13.66 15.41
N GLN A 65 -0.47 14.44 15.36
CA GLN A 65 -1.05 14.86 14.09
C GLN A 65 -0.03 15.70 13.31
N HIS A 66 0.31 15.24 12.11
CA HIS A 66 1.18 16.00 11.21
C HIS A 66 0.40 17.19 10.62
N PRO A 67 0.94 18.41 10.62
CA PRO A 67 0.20 19.61 10.22
C PRO A 67 -0.06 19.72 8.71
N PHE A 68 0.71 19.00 7.89
CA PHE A 68 0.60 19.00 6.41
C PHE A 68 0.04 17.68 5.86
N LEU A 69 -0.53 16.83 6.71
CA LEU A 69 -1.22 15.61 6.29
C LEU A 69 -2.68 15.67 6.71
N ALA A 70 -3.52 14.94 5.99
CA ALA A 70 -4.85 14.59 6.44
C ALA A 70 -4.79 13.93 7.84
N PRO A 71 -5.88 13.97 8.61
CA PRO A 71 -5.91 13.39 9.96
C PRO A 71 -5.41 11.94 10.03
N ASN A 72 -4.73 11.57 11.12
CA ASN A 72 -4.25 10.20 11.34
C ASN A 72 -5.36 9.16 11.11
N GLY A 73 -5.02 8.08 10.43
CA GLY A 73 -5.99 7.12 9.89
C GLY A 73 -6.41 7.40 8.45
N ARG A 74 -6.02 8.54 7.88
CA ARG A 74 -6.39 8.97 6.52
C ARG A 74 -5.22 9.55 5.70
N SER A 75 -4.00 9.53 6.22
CA SER A 75 -2.88 10.21 5.57
C SER A 75 -2.27 9.42 4.42
N GLY A 76 -2.35 8.08 4.43
CA GLY A 76 -1.75 7.23 3.39
C GLY A 76 -1.77 5.74 3.77
N MET A 77 -0.98 4.91 3.07
CA MET A 77 -0.95 3.44 3.23
C MET A 77 -0.70 2.97 4.68
N HIS A 78 0.16 3.68 5.41
CA HIS A 78 0.52 3.38 6.80
C HIS A 78 -0.28 4.20 7.82
N ALA A 79 -1.43 4.75 7.39
CA ALA A 79 -2.40 5.52 8.15
C ALA A 79 -1.97 6.93 8.62
N ASP A 80 -0.69 7.16 8.93
CA ASP A 80 -0.16 8.44 9.41
C ASP A 80 1.36 8.61 9.11
N ALA A 81 1.92 9.76 9.49
CA ALA A 81 3.34 10.08 9.28
C ALA A 81 4.31 9.18 10.07
N ALA A 82 3.87 8.62 11.19
CA ALA A 82 4.69 7.76 12.04
C ALA A 82 4.75 6.32 11.51
N GLY A 83 3.90 6.00 10.52
CA GLY A 83 3.79 4.67 9.95
C GLY A 83 3.03 3.69 10.85
N SER A 84 2.19 4.17 11.77
CA SER A 84 1.70 3.34 12.90
C SER A 84 0.84 2.13 12.50
N GLY A 85 0.25 2.15 11.31
CA GLY A 85 -0.70 1.12 10.89
C GLY A 85 -1.99 1.12 11.73
N THR A 86 -2.33 2.22 12.38
CA THR A 86 -3.52 2.33 13.24
C THR A 86 -4.61 3.24 12.66
N HIS A 87 -5.87 2.84 12.83
CA HIS A 87 -7.02 3.68 12.51
C HIS A 87 -7.82 3.99 13.79
N PRO A 88 -8.29 5.25 13.96
CA PRO A 88 -9.18 5.63 15.06
C PRO A 88 -10.64 5.19 14.85
N TYR A 89 -10.93 4.49 13.76
CA TYR A 89 -12.29 4.06 13.38
C TYR A 89 -12.53 2.63 13.81
N THR A 90 -13.77 2.25 14.10
CA THR A 90 -14.09 0.94 14.68
C THR A 90 -13.79 -0.22 13.73
N GLY A 91 -14.02 -0.08 12.43
CA GLY A 91 -14.05 -1.24 11.54
C GLY A 91 -15.18 -2.23 11.88
N PRO A 92 -15.30 -3.32 11.10
CA PRO A 92 -16.35 -4.32 11.29
C PRO A 92 -16.10 -5.17 12.55
N LEU A 93 -17.15 -5.48 13.31
CA LEU A 93 -17.08 -6.41 14.45
C LEU A 93 -17.42 -7.84 14.04
N GLY A 94 -17.77 -8.09 12.78
CA GLY A 94 -18.17 -9.39 12.28
C GLY A 94 -19.63 -9.72 12.60
N ARG A 95 -20.47 -8.70 12.81
CA ARG A 95 -21.92 -8.83 13.01
C ARG A 95 -22.60 -8.93 11.65
N SER A 96 -22.85 -10.16 11.20
CA SER A 96 -23.46 -10.43 9.89
C SER A 96 -22.77 -9.62 8.77
N PRO A 97 -21.45 -9.81 8.57
CA PRO A 97 -20.68 -8.98 7.66
C PRO A 97 -21.17 -9.17 6.22
N GLU A 98 -21.41 -8.05 5.55
CA GLU A 98 -21.67 -7.98 4.11
C GLU A 98 -20.36 -7.71 3.38
N VAL A 99 -20.13 -8.45 2.29
CA VAL A 99 -18.97 -8.30 1.43
C VAL A 99 -19.45 -7.82 0.07
N THR A 100 -19.00 -6.65 -0.35
CA THR A 100 -19.15 -6.17 -1.72
C THR A 100 -17.78 -6.01 -2.36
N SER A 101 -17.73 -6.00 -3.68
CA SER A 101 -16.49 -5.78 -4.42
C SER A 101 -16.78 -5.01 -5.69
N GLU A 102 -15.79 -4.27 -6.15
CA GLU A 102 -15.87 -3.56 -7.41
C GLU A 102 -14.66 -3.86 -8.28
N LYS A 103 -14.93 -4.23 -9.53
CA LYS A 103 -13.91 -4.48 -10.53
C LYS A 103 -13.45 -3.15 -11.14
N ILE A 104 -12.19 -2.82 -10.92
CA ILE A 104 -11.65 -1.50 -11.30
C ILE A 104 -11.22 -1.44 -12.78
N ALA A 105 -10.83 -2.58 -13.38
CA ALA A 105 -10.45 -2.66 -14.78
C ALA A 105 -10.77 -4.05 -15.37
N PRO A 106 -10.94 -4.20 -16.70
CA PRO A 106 -11.15 -5.51 -17.34
C PRO A 106 -10.05 -6.53 -17.05
N VAL A 107 -8.79 -6.07 -16.94
CA VAL A 107 -7.58 -6.84 -16.65
C VAL A 107 -6.67 -5.98 -15.74
N GLY A 108 -6.25 -6.55 -14.60
CA GLY A 108 -5.58 -5.81 -13.53
C GLY A 108 -6.59 -4.97 -12.74
N GLY A 109 -6.18 -3.82 -12.21
CA GLY A 109 -7.03 -2.97 -11.37
C GLY A 109 -6.67 -3.02 -9.90
N GLU A 110 -5.50 -3.56 -9.56
CA GLU A 110 -5.00 -3.64 -8.20
C GLU A 110 -4.83 -2.26 -7.57
N CYS A 111 -5.58 -2.01 -6.51
CA CYS A 111 -5.54 -0.75 -5.79
C CYS A 111 -4.48 -0.81 -4.68
N ALA A 112 -3.29 -0.26 -4.99
CA ALA A 112 -2.10 -0.38 -4.14
C ALA A 112 -2.20 0.43 -2.84
N THR A 113 -2.90 1.56 -2.84
CA THR A 113 -3.14 2.38 -1.65
C THR A 113 -4.55 2.93 -1.70
N ALA A 114 -5.29 2.82 -0.59
CA ALA A 114 -6.58 3.45 -0.41
C ALA A 114 -6.57 4.32 0.87
N THR A 115 -7.27 5.45 0.82
CA THR A 115 -7.51 6.33 1.97
C THR A 115 -8.84 7.06 1.80
N PHE A 116 -9.14 8.03 2.67
CA PHE A 116 -10.39 8.77 2.65
C PHE A 116 -10.16 10.28 2.69
N ASP A 117 -11.02 11.02 2.01
CA ASP A 117 -11.17 12.45 2.24
C ASP A 117 -12.07 12.77 3.45
N ALA A 118 -12.24 14.06 3.78
CA ALA A 118 -13.03 14.48 4.94
C ALA A 118 -14.51 14.15 4.84
N ALA A 119 -15.02 13.90 3.64
CA ALA A 119 -16.39 13.41 3.41
C ALA A 119 -16.50 11.88 3.53
N GLY A 120 -15.38 11.17 3.76
CA GLY A 120 -15.35 9.72 3.86
C GLY A 120 -15.30 8.99 2.52
N ARG A 121 -15.07 9.71 1.41
CA ARG A 121 -14.97 9.09 0.08
C ARG A 121 -13.61 8.45 -0.11
N LEU A 122 -13.59 7.33 -0.80
CA LEU A 122 -12.37 6.58 -1.06
C LEU A 122 -11.52 7.29 -2.10
N ILE A 123 -10.24 7.47 -1.80
CA ILE A 123 -9.22 7.91 -2.75
C ILE A 123 -8.22 6.77 -2.88
N THR A 124 -7.96 6.33 -4.12
CA THR A 124 -7.10 5.17 -4.36
C THR A 124 -6.29 5.31 -5.64
N VAL A 125 -5.08 4.75 -5.64
CA VAL A 125 -4.25 4.59 -6.84
C VAL A 125 -4.29 3.12 -7.24
N CYS A 126 -4.84 2.84 -8.41
CA CYS A 126 -4.99 1.48 -8.92
C CYS A 126 -4.17 1.25 -10.19
N GLY A 127 -3.38 0.18 -10.19
CA GLY A 127 -2.56 -0.27 -11.31
C GLY A 127 -3.38 -1.09 -12.29
N THR A 128 -3.39 -0.68 -13.55
CA THR A 128 -4.02 -1.42 -14.66
C THR A 128 -2.98 -1.80 -15.70
N PHE A 129 -3.35 -2.71 -16.60
CA PHE A 129 -2.47 -3.06 -17.72
C PHE A 129 -2.12 -1.87 -18.62
N THR A 130 -2.95 -0.82 -18.65
CA THR A 130 -2.73 0.37 -19.47
C THR A 130 -2.11 1.54 -18.71
N GLY A 131 -1.75 1.37 -17.43
CA GLY A 131 -1.16 2.42 -16.59
C GLY A 131 -1.84 2.54 -15.23
N PHE A 132 -1.52 3.60 -14.50
CA PHE A 132 -2.09 3.84 -13.16
C PHE A 132 -3.24 4.85 -13.22
N LEU A 133 -4.24 4.62 -12.38
CA LEU A 133 -5.44 5.44 -12.28
C LEU A 133 -5.55 5.93 -10.84
N LEU A 134 -5.56 7.24 -10.65
CA LEU A 134 -6.03 7.84 -9.41
C LEU A 134 -7.56 7.89 -9.49
N LYS A 135 -8.24 7.31 -8.51
CA LYS A 135 -9.70 7.19 -8.46
C LYS A 135 -10.26 7.77 -7.18
N LEU A 136 -11.40 8.42 -7.32
CA LEU A 136 -12.28 8.80 -6.23
C LEU A 136 -13.51 7.89 -6.31
N LEU A 137 -13.81 7.14 -5.26
CA LEU A 137 -14.93 6.19 -5.23
C LEU A 137 -15.95 6.56 -4.16
N ASP A 138 -17.22 6.24 -4.41
CA ASP A 138 -18.24 6.23 -3.37
C ASP A 138 -17.92 5.10 -2.36
N PRO A 139 -17.85 5.39 -1.05
CA PRO A 139 -17.41 4.39 -0.08
C PRO A 139 -18.42 3.25 0.10
N ARG A 140 -19.69 3.44 -0.27
CA ARG A 140 -20.74 2.44 -0.11
C ARG A 140 -20.92 1.60 -1.37
N THR A 141 -21.13 2.25 -2.51
CA THR A 141 -21.38 1.56 -3.78
C THR A 141 -20.10 1.16 -4.50
N LEU A 142 -18.96 1.77 -4.14
CA LEU A 142 -17.66 1.65 -4.83
C LEU A 142 -17.65 2.23 -6.25
N ASP A 143 -18.71 2.95 -6.66
CA ASP A 143 -18.78 3.58 -7.97
C ASP A 143 -17.66 4.61 -8.15
N THR A 144 -17.06 4.65 -9.33
CA THR A 144 -16.07 5.67 -9.68
C THR A 144 -16.74 7.04 -9.85
N LEU A 145 -16.44 7.96 -8.93
CA LEU A 145 -16.88 9.35 -8.96
C LEU A 145 -16.01 10.22 -9.87
N ALA A 146 -14.69 10.02 -9.81
CA ALA A 146 -13.71 10.68 -10.68
C ALA A 146 -12.51 9.76 -10.94
N GLU A 147 -11.84 9.99 -12.07
CA GLU A 147 -10.62 9.28 -12.45
C GLU A 147 -9.61 10.26 -13.07
N TYR A 148 -8.34 10.08 -12.72
CA TYR A 148 -7.21 10.75 -13.34
C TYR A 148 -6.20 9.71 -13.82
N LYS A 149 -5.80 9.82 -15.09
CA LYS A 149 -4.85 8.90 -15.71
C LYS A 149 -3.43 9.36 -15.42
N LEU A 150 -2.70 8.57 -14.64
CA LEU A 150 -1.28 8.78 -14.43
C LEU A 150 -0.48 8.27 -15.64
N PRO A 151 0.69 8.86 -15.94
CA PRO A 151 1.56 8.36 -17.00
C PRO A 151 1.95 6.89 -16.77
N GLN A 152 2.17 6.15 -17.87
CA GLN A 152 2.55 4.73 -17.79
C GLN A 152 3.94 4.55 -17.16
N ARG A 153 4.11 3.49 -16.35
CA ARG A 153 5.40 3.14 -15.74
C ARG A 153 6.27 2.36 -16.72
N SER A 154 7.59 2.47 -16.56
CA SER A 154 8.55 1.69 -17.34
C SER A 154 8.40 0.19 -17.12
N SER A 155 8.09 -0.24 -15.89
CA SER A 155 7.79 -1.64 -15.55
C SER A 155 6.57 -2.19 -16.29
N THR A 156 5.53 -1.39 -16.53
CA THR A 156 4.40 -1.77 -17.38
C THR A 156 4.86 -2.03 -18.81
N VAL A 157 5.71 -1.15 -19.35
CA VAL A 157 6.26 -1.31 -20.71
C VAL A 157 7.20 -2.52 -20.77
N GLU A 158 8.05 -2.73 -19.77
CA GLU A 158 8.93 -3.90 -19.68
C GLU A 158 8.14 -5.21 -19.60
N ALA A 159 7.10 -5.29 -18.78
CA ALA A 159 6.29 -6.50 -18.68
C ALA A 159 5.57 -6.82 -19.99
N ILE A 160 5.08 -5.81 -20.73
CA ILE A 160 4.44 -6.03 -22.03
C ILE A 160 5.46 -6.42 -23.09
N THR A 161 6.61 -5.75 -23.14
CA THR A 161 7.60 -5.92 -24.21
C THR A 161 8.56 -7.09 -23.97
N ARG A 162 8.76 -7.48 -22.69
CA ARG A 162 9.68 -8.54 -22.26
C ARG A 162 8.99 -9.72 -21.58
N LEU A 163 7.66 -9.68 -21.40
CA LEU A 163 6.85 -10.74 -20.77
C LEU A 163 7.24 -11.07 -19.32
N ASP A 164 7.88 -10.13 -18.61
CA ASP A 164 8.32 -10.28 -17.22
C ASP A 164 7.36 -9.57 -16.26
N PHE A 165 6.25 -10.24 -15.95
CA PHE A 165 5.20 -9.71 -15.08
C PHE A 165 5.63 -9.61 -13.60
N ALA A 166 6.69 -10.33 -13.19
CA ALA A 166 7.20 -10.26 -11.82
C ALA A 166 7.74 -8.87 -11.47
N ARG A 167 8.24 -8.12 -12.47
CA ARG A 167 8.70 -6.74 -12.29
C ARG A 167 7.58 -5.74 -12.00
N ILE A 168 6.35 -5.99 -12.44
CA ILE A 168 5.21 -5.13 -12.08
C ILE A 168 4.88 -5.30 -10.59
N PHE A 169 4.82 -6.55 -10.12
CA PHE A 169 4.35 -6.85 -8.76
C PHE A 169 5.33 -6.44 -7.67
N LYS A 170 6.60 -6.20 -8.03
CA LYS A 170 7.68 -5.78 -7.13
C LYS A 170 8.08 -4.30 -7.32
N ASP A 171 7.40 -3.55 -8.18
CA ASP A 171 7.69 -2.13 -8.47
C ASP A 171 6.68 -1.18 -7.79
N THR A 172 7.13 -0.59 -6.68
CA THR A 172 6.37 0.40 -5.90
C THR A 172 6.48 1.83 -6.46
N SER A 173 7.31 2.08 -7.47
CA SER A 173 7.55 3.42 -8.03
C SER A 173 6.35 3.98 -8.79
N GLY A 174 6.16 5.29 -8.88
CA GLY A 174 5.07 5.87 -9.70
C GLY A 174 3.70 5.97 -8.98
N GLY A 175 3.72 6.35 -7.70
CA GLY A 175 2.55 6.83 -6.97
C GLY A 175 1.87 5.81 -6.06
N ALA A 176 2.46 4.63 -5.83
CA ALA A 176 1.90 3.67 -4.87
C ALA A 176 1.89 4.25 -3.45
N TYR A 177 2.98 4.89 -3.02
CA TYR A 177 3.07 5.60 -1.74
C TYR A 177 2.71 7.09 -1.90
N PHE A 178 1.44 7.38 -2.23
CA PHE A 178 0.91 8.73 -2.13
C PHE A 178 0.49 9.06 -0.70
N TYR A 179 0.44 10.35 -0.37
CA TYR A 179 -0.21 10.83 0.84
C TYR A 179 -1.35 11.80 0.51
N LEU A 180 -2.26 11.94 1.46
CA LEU A 180 -3.29 12.96 1.45
C LEU A 180 -2.85 14.12 2.35
N ASP A 181 -2.78 15.33 1.80
CA ASP A 181 -2.41 16.52 2.57
C ASP A 181 -3.56 17.02 3.47
N ASP A 182 -3.30 18.04 4.27
CA ASP A 182 -4.26 18.62 5.22
C ASP A 182 -5.50 19.25 4.57
N GLN A 183 -5.55 19.32 3.23
CA GLN A 183 -6.65 19.85 2.44
C GLN A 183 -7.31 18.78 1.55
N ASP A 184 -7.13 17.50 1.88
CA ASP A 184 -7.63 16.35 1.12
C ASP A 184 -7.07 16.27 -0.32
N ARG A 185 -5.88 16.81 -0.60
CA ARG A 185 -5.25 16.70 -1.93
C ARG A 185 -4.25 15.56 -1.95
N VAL A 186 -4.24 14.84 -3.06
CA VAL A 186 -3.30 13.74 -3.30
C VAL A 186 -1.95 14.31 -3.67
N VAL A 187 -0.90 13.92 -2.96
CA VAL A 187 0.48 14.20 -3.35
C VAL A 187 1.19 12.90 -3.65
N LEU A 188 1.69 12.78 -4.88
CA LEU A 188 2.39 11.60 -5.38
C LEU A 188 3.53 11.98 -6.31
N ALA A 189 4.47 11.06 -6.51
CA ALA A 189 5.43 11.14 -7.62
C ALA A 189 4.96 10.25 -8.76
N ASP A 190 4.88 10.81 -9.97
CA ASP A 190 4.49 10.06 -11.16
C ASP A 190 5.71 9.43 -11.87
N SER A 191 5.46 8.61 -12.90
CA SER A 191 6.54 7.92 -13.62
C SER A 191 7.43 8.84 -14.47
N ARG A 192 7.05 10.12 -14.66
CA ARG A 192 7.87 11.13 -15.33
C ARG A 192 8.88 11.78 -14.39
N GLN A 193 8.91 11.39 -13.11
CA GLN A 193 9.69 12.03 -12.05
C GLN A 193 9.19 13.43 -11.70
N HIS A 194 7.87 13.63 -11.75
CA HIS A 194 7.24 14.84 -11.24
C HIS A 194 6.51 14.53 -9.94
N VAL A 195 6.66 15.39 -8.94
CA VAL A 195 5.78 15.38 -7.77
C VAL A 195 4.56 16.21 -8.13
N LEU A 196 3.38 15.61 -8.06
CA LEU A 196 2.11 16.25 -8.37
C LEU A 196 1.32 16.44 -7.08
N ARG A 197 0.69 17.60 -6.94
CA ARG A 197 -0.40 17.82 -5.97
C ARG A 197 -1.71 17.92 -6.75
N ILE A 198 -2.64 17.02 -6.45
CA ILE A 198 -3.87 16.82 -7.21
C ILE A 198 -5.07 16.95 -6.26
N ALA A 199 -5.89 17.97 -6.48
CA ALA A 199 -7.15 18.15 -5.77
C ALA A 199 -8.30 17.42 -6.48
N HIS A 200 -9.38 17.13 -5.75
CA HIS A 200 -10.65 16.73 -6.34
C HIS A 200 -11.75 17.72 -5.99
N ARG A 201 -12.57 18.08 -6.97
CA ARG A 201 -13.68 19.04 -6.78
C ARG A 201 -14.94 18.59 -7.50
N GLN A 202 -16.08 19.02 -6.98
CA GLN A 202 -17.37 18.79 -7.62
C GLN A 202 -17.75 20.02 -8.44
N GLY A 203 -18.03 19.82 -9.72
CA GLY A 203 -18.59 20.84 -10.58
C GLY A 203 -20.04 21.19 -10.18
N ALA A 204 -20.54 22.31 -10.70
CA ALA A 204 -21.93 22.75 -10.47
C ALA A 204 -22.98 21.76 -11.01
N ASP A 205 -22.57 20.86 -11.92
CA ASP A 205 -23.37 19.77 -12.47
C ASP A 205 -23.36 18.49 -11.61
N GLY A 206 -22.66 18.52 -10.47
CA GLY A 206 -22.54 17.39 -9.55
C GLY A 206 -21.45 16.37 -9.92
N ARG A 207 -20.73 16.55 -11.04
CA ARG A 207 -19.65 15.64 -11.44
C ARG A 207 -18.35 15.94 -10.70
N TRP A 208 -17.63 14.89 -10.32
CA TRP A 208 -16.31 15.03 -9.71
C TRP A 208 -15.22 15.03 -10.77
N GLU A 209 -14.19 15.83 -10.55
CA GLU A 209 -12.97 15.85 -11.36
C GLU A 209 -11.73 15.98 -10.48
N PHE A 210 -10.62 15.45 -10.96
CA PHE A 210 -9.30 15.70 -10.41
C PHE A 210 -8.60 16.83 -11.16
N VAL A 211 -7.89 17.68 -10.43
CA VAL A 211 -7.18 18.85 -10.96
C VAL A 211 -5.78 18.89 -10.38
N VAL A 212 -4.78 18.92 -11.26
CA VAL A 212 -3.39 19.16 -10.85
C VAL A 212 -3.27 20.62 -10.43
N GLU A 213 -2.97 20.86 -9.16
CA GLU A 213 -2.74 22.20 -8.60
C GLU A 213 -1.27 22.59 -8.69
N ASP A 214 -0.38 21.65 -8.38
CA ASP A 214 1.06 21.84 -8.43
C ASP A 214 1.76 20.69 -9.14
N ASP A 215 2.87 21.02 -9.81
CA ASP A 215 3.74 20.10 -10.54
C ASP A 215 5.20 20.51 -10.32
N TRP A 216 5.96 19.70 -9.57
CA TRP A 216 7.38 19.91 -9.30
C TRP A 216 8.25 18.89 -10.06
N ASP A 217 9.05 19.39 -10.99
CA ASP A 217 9.93 18.60 -11.85
C ASP A 217 11.21 18.14 -11.12
N LEU A 218 11.40 16.82 -10.99
CA LEU A 218 12.61 16.21 -10.40
C LEU A 218 13.59 15.67 -11.44
N THR A 219 13.32 15.81 -12.75
CA THR A 219 14.11 15.17 -13.82
C THR A 219 15.58 15.57 -13.81
N GLY A 220 15.91 16.78 -13.34
CA GLY A 220 17.28 17.25 -13.14
C GLY A 220 18.03 16.59 -11.96
N HIS A 221 17.31 15.89 -11.08
CA HIS A 221 17.83 15.27 -9.85
C HIS A 221 17.69 13.74 -9.85
N VAL A 222 16.77 13.20 -10.64
CA VAL A 222 16.41 11.78 -10.67
C VAL A 222 16.72 11.19 -12.05
N PRO A 223 17.64 10.21 -12.13
CA PRO A 223 17.89 9.46 -13.37
C PRO A 223 16.63 8.75 -13.87
N HIS A 224 16.31 8.95 -15.14
CA HIS A 224 15.05 8.51 -15.74
C HIS A 224 15.25 7.94 -17.14
N ASP A 225 16.43 7.38 -17.44
CA ASP A 225 16.63 6.62 -18.68
C ASP A 225 16.01 5.23 -18.52
N CYS A 226 14.68 5.21 -18.55
CA CYS A 226 13.84 4.06 -18.31
C CYS A 226 13.32 3.47 -19.63
N VAL A 227 12.92 2.20 -19.58
CA VAL A 227 12.21 1.58 -20.70
C VAL A 227 10.89 2.32 -20.92
N SER A 228 10.64 2.72 -22.15
CA SER A 228 9.40 3.36 -22.57
C SER A 228 9.06 2.97 -24.00
N TRP A 229 7.85 3.30 -24.47
CA TRP A 229 7.46 3.04 -25.86
C TRP A 229 8.37 3.73 -26.89
N THR A 230 9.05 4.81 -26.49
CA THR A 230 10.01 5.54 -27.33
C THR A 230 11.47 5.18 -27.05
N ASN A 231 11.73 4.35 -26.03
CA ASN A 231 13.06 3.93 -25.62
C ASN A 231 13.03 2.51 -25.04
N LEU A 232 12.98 1.50 -25.91
CA LEU A 232 12.88 0.10 -25.50
C LEU A 232 14.20 -0.48 -24.94
N PHE A 233 15.31 0.19 -25.23
CA PHE A 233 16.67 -0.23 -24.87
C PHE A 233 17.45 0.95 -24.26
N PRO A 234 17.06 1.42 -23.06
CA PRO A 234 17.79 2.47 -22.36
C PRO A 234 19.23 2.03 -22.07
N SER A 235 20.14 2.99 -22.00
CA SER A 235 21.57 2.75 -21.78
C SER A 235 22.10 3.35 -20.47
N GLY A 236 21.32 4.23 -19.87
CA GLY A 236 21.57 4.90 -18.61
C GLY A 236 20.75 4.30 -17.46
N THR A 237 20.69 5.05 -16.37
CA THR A 237 20.04 4.61 -15.14
C THR A 237 18.57 5.03 -15.12
N CYS A 238 17.71 4.05 -14.81
CA CYS A 238 16.32 4.27 -14.42
C CYS A 238 16.22 4.16 -12.90
N ASP A 239 15.78 5.22 -12.22
CA ASP A 239 15.75 5.29 -10.76
C ASP A 239 14.50 6.04 -10.27
N PRO A 240 13.31 5.50 -10.53
CA PRO A 240 12.08 6.23 -10.28
C PRO A 240 11.81 6.44 -8.78
N VAL A 241 11.13 7.54 -8.47
CA VAL A 241 10.68 7.85 -7.10
C VAL A 241 9.68 6.80 -6.63
N THR A 242 9.89 6.28 -5.43
CA THR A 242 9.06 5.26 -4.79
C THR A 242 8.07 5.86 -3.81
N SER A 243 8.47 6.86 -3.03
CA SER A 243 7.62 7.45 -1.99
C SER A 243 7.86 8.94 -1.81
N VAL A 244 6.80 9.64 -1.39
CA VAL A 244 6.82 11.05 -0.98
C VAL A 244 6.07 11.24 0.34
N MET A 245 6.51 12.19 1.17
CA MET A 245 5.80 12.60 2.41
C MET A 245 6.31 13.98 2.86
N PRO A 246 5.50 14.87 3.45
CA PRO A 246 5.99 16.16 3.91
C PRO A 246 6.71 16.02 5.25
N ASP A 247 7.69 16.90 5.51
CA ASP A 247 8.19 17.13 6.86
C ASP A 247 7.33 18.14 7.64
N TRP A 248 7.66 18.32 8.91
CA TRP A 248 6.98 19.25 9.82
C TRP A 248 7.18 20.73 9.47
N GLN A 249 7.99 21.04 8.45
CA GLN A 249 8.14 22.39 7.90
C GLN A 249 7.44 22.54 6.54
N GLY A 250 6.78 21.48 6.04
CA GLY A 250 6.03 21.48 4.79
C GLY A 250 6.87 21.19 3.55
N ARG A 251 8.16 20.82 3.69
CA ARG A 251 8.96 20.37 2.55
C ARG A 251 8.55 18.95 2.18
N ILE A 252 8.39 18.67 0.90
CA ILE A 252 8.04 17.33 0.42
C ILE A 252 9.32 16.52 0.29
N TRP A 253 9.50 15.53 1.15
CA TRP A 253 10.57 14.55 1.04
C TRP A 253 10.23 13.51 0.00
N TRP A 254 11.25 12.99 -0.69
CA TRP A 254 11.11 11.93 -1.68
C TRP A 254 12.30 10.99 -1.63
N VAL A 255 12.06 9.71 -1.97
CA VAL A 255 13.09 8.68 -2.06
C VAL A 255 12.97 7.89 -3.36
N THR A 256 14.08 7.38 -3.87
CA THR A 256 14.12 6.51 -5.06
C THR A 256 14.64 5.13 -4.73
N ARG A 257 14.36 4.17 -5.62
CA ARG A 257 14.77 2.76 -5.44
C ARG A 257 16.28 2.61 -5.20
N LEU A 258 17.11 3.33 -5.94
CA LEU A 258 18.57 3.22 -5.86
C LEU A 258 19.19 4.17 -4.82
N GLY A 259 18.42 4.57 -3.79
CA GLY A 259 18.99 5.24 -2.62
C GLY A 259 19.18 6.75 -2.77
N ARG A 260 18.43 7.45 -3.64
CA ARG A 260 18.36 8.92 -3.54
C ARG A 260 17.37 9.31 -2.46
N VAL A 261 17.74 10.34 -1.71
CA VAL A 261 16.88 11.01 -0.73
C VAL A 261 16.90 12.48 -1.09
N GLY A 262 15.73 13.10 -1.19
CA GLY A 262 15.62 14.50 -1.56
C GLY A 262 14.44 15.21 -0.94
N THR A 263 14.42 16.53 -1.16
CA THR A 263 13.35 17.42 -0.75
C THR A 263 12.92 18.32 -1.90
N VAL A 264 11.66 18.71 -1.89
CA VAL A 264 11.10 19.82 -2.65
C VAL A 264 10.59 20.85 -1.64
N ASP A 265 10.95 22.11 -1.82
CA ASP A 265 10.27 23.23 -1.14
C ASP A 265 9.07 23.68 -2.01
N PRO A 266 7.82 23.48 -1.56
CA PRO A 266 6.64 23.83 -2.36
C PRO A 266 6.52 25.33 -2.66
N GLY A 267 7.08 26.20 -1.82
CA GLY A 267 6.96 27.65 -2.00
C GLY A 267 7.97 28.24 -2.99
N THR A 268 9.11 27.57 -3.17
CA THR A 268 10.20 28.05 -4.06
C THR A 268 10.48 27.11 -5.24
N SER A 269 9.87 25.92 -5.25
CA SER A 269 10.18 24.81 -6.15
C SER A 269 11.64 24.37 -6.11
N ALA A 270 12.38 24.71 -5.05
CA ALA A 270 13.76 24.30 -4.89
C ALA A 270 13.85 22.81 -4.60
N VAL A 271 14.65 22.10 -5.41
CA VAL A 271 14.91 20.66 -5.24
C VAL A 271 16.34 20.46 -4.75
N ARG A 272 16.50 19.59 -3.75
CA ARG A 272 17.80 19.15 -3.22
C ARG A 272 17.78 17.64 -3.03
N SER A 273 18.94 17.01 -3.19
CA SER A 273 19.06 15.58 -3.00
C SER A 273 20.48 15.14 -2.65
N VAL A 274 20.55 13.97 -2.02
CA VAL A 274 21.77 13.19 -1.76
C VAL A 274 21.57 11.76 -2.25
N ARG A 275 22.66 11.02 -2.42
CA ARG A 275 22.65 9.60 -2.79
C ARG A 275 23.30 8.80 -1.67
N LEU A 276 22.69 7.67 -1.33
CA LEU A 276 23.28 6.61 -0.53
C LEU A 276 23.96 5.65 -1.50
N ASP A 277 25.29 5.68 -1.53
CA ASP A 277 26.06 4.92 -2.52
C ASP A 277 26.00 3.41 -2.24
N GLY A 278 25.55 2.64 -3.23
CA GLY A 278 25.46 1.17 -3.13
C GLY A 278 24.34 0.66 -2.25
N GLU A 279 23.42 1.52 -1.83
CA GLU A 279 22.26 1.14 -1.01
C GLU A 279 20.96 1.36 -1.79
N GLU A 280 19.96 0.53 -1.51
CA GLU A 280 18.64 0.61 -2.11
C GLU A 280 17.57 0.89 -1.06
N ILE A 281 16.55 1.68 -1.42
CA ILE A 281 15.38 1.98 -0.59
C ILE A 281 14.16 1.38 -1.29
N GLN A 282 13.55 0.36 -0.71
CA GLN A 282 12.41 -0.33 -1.32
C GLN A 282 11.06 0.23 -0.85
N ASN A 283 10.95 0.50 0.45
CA ASN A 283 9.71 0.92 1.10
C ASN A 283 9.62 2.44 1.32
N SER A 284 8.47 2.87 1.84
CA SER A 284 8.27 4.24 2.31
C SER A 284 9.11 4.55 3.56
N PHE A 285 8.97 5.76 4.07
CA PHE A 285 9.68 6.30 5.21
C PHE A 285 8.70 6.96 6.17
N SER A 286 9.16 7.27 7.38
CA SER A 286 8.32 7.85 8.43
C SER A 286 8.88 9.19 8.90
N VAL A 287 8.02 10.08 9.34
CA VAL A 287 8.35 11.48 9.66
C VAL A 287 7.85 11.82 11.06
N ASP A 288 8.76 12.31 11.89
CA ASP A 288 8.44 12.95 13.16
C ASP A 288 8.77 14.45 13.16
N ARG A 289 8.48 15.13 14.27
CA ARG A 289 8.66 16.58 14.45
C ARG A 289 10.06 17.09 14.11
N ASN A 290 11.06 16.24 14.26
CA ASN A 290 12.47 16.59 14.24
C ASN A 290 13.23 15.93 13.08
N ALA A 291 12.77 14.78 12.58
CA ALA A 291 13.51 13.98 11.63
C ALA A 291 12.65 13.08 10.72
N VAL A 292 13.27 12.65 9.63
CA VAL A 292 12.75 11.66 8.68
C VAL A 292 13.52 10.35 8.87
N SER A 293 12.83 9.26 9.17
CA SER A 293 13.41 7.92 9.34
C SER A 293 13.28 7.13 8.04
N ILE A 294 14.40 6.72 7.46
CA ILE A 294 14.48 6.02 6.17
C ILE A 294 15.28 4.73 6.37
N VAL A 295 14.79 3.64 5.79
CA VAL A 295 15.48 2.34 5.81
C VAL A 295 15.97 2.01 4.42
N SER A 296 17.27 1.77 4.30
CA SER A 296 17.84 1.11 3.12
C SER A 296 18.05 -0.37 3.41
N ASP A 297 18.43 -1.12 2.38
CA ASP A 297 18.88 -2.51 2.51
C ASP A 297 20.13 -2.70 3.40
N HIS A 298 20.79 -1.64 3.86
CA HIS A 298 22.00 -1.70 4.69
C HIS A 298 21.83 -1.09 6.09
N ALA A 299 21.00 -0.06 6.24
CA ALA A 299 20.91 0.67 7.50
C ALA A 299 19.58 1.42 7.66
N LEU A 300 19.23 1.65 8.92
CA LEU A 300 18.26 2.66 9.33
C LEU A 300 18.96 4.02 9.47
N TYR A 301 18.36 5.04 8.89
CA TYR A 301 18.83 6.41 8.92
C TYR A 301 17.80 7.32 9.57
N SER A 302 18.30 8.34 10.25
CA SER A 302 17.54 9.55 10.55
C SER A 302 18.12 10.70 9.76
N PHE A 303 17.26 11.39 9.03
CA PHE A 303 17.58 12.55 8.21
C PHE A 303 16.93 13.82 8.78
N THR A 304 17.60 14.93 8.54
CA THR A 304 17.06 16.28 8.69
C THR A 304 17.35 17.06 7.42
N ALA A 305 16.60 18.11 7.13
CA ALA A 305 16.94 18.99 6.01
C ALA A 305 17.70 20.21 6.53
N GLY A 306 18.82 20.51 5.87
CA GLY A 306 19.61 21.71 6.14
C GLY A 306 18.84 23.00 5.84
N PRO A 307 19.44 24.18 6.13
CA PRO A 307 18.80 25.47 5.89
C PRO A 307 18.39 25.72 4.43
N ASP A 308 19.10 25.08 3.48
CA ASP A 308 18.83 25.16 2.04
C ASP A 308 17.93 24.03 1.53
N GLY A 309 17.39 23.20 2.43
CA GLY A 309 16.61 22.01 2.11
C GLY A 309 17.44 20.73 1.93
N THR A 310 18.78 20.81 1.81
CA THR A 310 19.59 19.61 1.50
C THR A 310 19.46 18.55 2.60
N PRO A 311 19.09 17.29 2.28
CA PRO A 311 19.06 16.21 3.24
C PRO A 311 20.42 15.99 3.92
N ARG A 312 20.39 15.77 5.24
CA ARG A 312 21.56 15.50 6.07
C ARG A 312 21.29 14.33 6.99
N ILE A 313 22.21 13.38 7.02
CA ILE A 313 22.17 12.25 7.94
C ILE A 313 22.43 12.78 9.35
N GLY A 314 21.44 12.65 10.23
CA GLY A 314 21.58 12.90 11.67
C GLY A 314 22.25 11.71 12.37
N TRP A 315 21.81 10.49 12.07
CA TRP A 315 22.48 9.27 12.51
C TRP A 315 22.17 8.09 11.59
N ARG A 316 22.99 7.03 11.69
CA ARG A 316 22.92 5.81 10.90
C ARG A 316 23.13 4.60 11.81
N GLN A 317 22.32 3.56 11.64
CA GLN A 317 22.41 2.31 12.39
C GLN A 317 22.30 1.11 11.44
N THR A 318 23.35 0.29 11.36
CA THR A 318 23.34 -0.95 10.58
C THR A 318 22.56 -2.03 11.30
N TYR A 319 22.05 -2.99 10.53
CA TYR A 319 21.38 -4.19 11.01
C TYR A 319 21.82 -5.41 10.19
N ASP A 320 21.44 -6.62 10.60
CA ASP A 320 21.72 -7.83 9.84
C ASP A 320 20.80 -7.91 8.60
N ARG A 321 21.34 -7.56 7.44
CA ARG A 321 20.60 -7.60 6.16
C ARG A 321 20.52 -9.00 5.54
N GLY A 322 21.00 -10.05 6.22
CA GLY A 322 21.09 -11.41 5.71
C GLY A 322 22.04 -11.56 4.53
N THR A 323 22.15 -12.77 3.99
CA THR A 323 23.01 -13.08 2.84
C THR A 323 22.30 -12.92 1.50
N GLY A 324 20.97 -12.82 1.48
CA GLY A 324 20.18 -12.58 0.27
C GLY A 324 18.70 -12.26 0.52
N THR A 325 17.94 -12.09 -0.56
CA THR A 325 16.48 -11.94 -0.54
C THR A 325 15.80 -13.24 -0.09
N LYS A 326 14.77 -13.13 0.74
CA LYS A 326 13.99 -14.28 1.22
C LYS A 326 12.64 -14.37 0.50
N PRO A 327 12.05 -15.58 0.36
CA PRO A 327 10.69 -15.70 -0.14
C PRO A 327 9.71 -14.96 0.75
N GLY A 328 8.99 -13.98 0.20
CA GLY A 328 8.18 -13.05 0.99
C GLY A 328 8.77 -11.65 1.13
N SER A 329 9.91 -11.34 0.50
CA SER A 329 10.42 -9.96 0.41
C SER A 329 10.67 -9.52 -1.04
N VAL A 330 10.54 -8.21 -1.31
CA VAL A 330 10.83 -7.62 -2.62
C VAL A 330 12.34 -7.47 -2.83
N ASN A 331 13.08 -7.06 -1.80
CA ASN A 331 14.53 -6.87 -1.83
C ASN A 331 15.24 -7.55 -0.65
N GLN A 332 16.57 -7.54 -0.70
CA GLN A 332 17.39 -7.91 0.46
C GLN A 332 17.33 -6.80 1.52
N GLY A 333 17.41 -7.18 2.80
CA GLY A 333 17.41 -6.26 3.92
C GLY A 333 16.03 -6.15 4.59
N SER A 334 15.82 -5.06 5.32
CA SER A 334 14.55 -4.77 5.99
C SER A 334 13.46 -4.54 4.96
N GLY A 335 12.42 -5.38 5.02
CA GLY A 335 11.20 -5.20 4.26
C GLY A 335 10.18 -4.30 4.95
N THR A 336 10.55 -3.47 5.94
CA THR A 336 9.60 -2.58 6.62
C THR A 336 9.88 -1.11 6.35
N THR A 337 8.83 -0.29 6.18
CA THR A 337 8.92 1.14 6.52
C THR A 337 9.14 1.26 8.04
N PRO A 338 10.00 2.18 8.52
CA PRO A 338 10.29 2.30 9.94
C PRO A 338 9.07 2.82 10.73
N ASP A 339 8.72 2.16 11.82
CA ASP A 339 7.60 2.55 12.69
C ASP A 339 8.09 3.48 13.80
N LEU A 340 7.52 4.69 13.90
CA LEU A 340 7.82 5.64 14.99
C LEU A 340 6.80 5.51 16.11
N PHE A 341 7.24 5.15 17.31
CA PHE A 341 6.32 4.77 18.39
C PHE A 341 6.91 5.02 19.79
N GLY A 342 6.19 4.54 20.81
CA GLY A 342 6.51 4.68 22.22
C GLY A 342 5.62 5.71 22.91
N THR A 343 5.29 5.47 24.17
CA THR A 343 4.42 6.37 24.96
C THR A 343 5.00 7.79 25.13
N ALA A 344 6.31 7.95 24.98
CA ALA A 344 7.02 9.24 24.97
C ALA A 344 7.65 9.55 23.60
N GLU A 345 7.15 8.94 22.52
CA GLU A 345 7.61 9.14 21.13
C GLU A 345 9.12 8.88 20.93
N GLN A 346 9.66 7.91 21.66
CA GLN A 346 11.11 7.73 21.82
C GLN A 346 11.71 6.59 20.98
N TYR A 347 10.90 5.79 20.30
CA TYR A 347 11.36 4.59 19.60
C TYR A 347 11.10 4.62 18.10
N VAL A 348 11.97 3.94 17.37
CA VAL A 348 11.78 3.55 15.97
C VAL A 348 12.03 2.05 15.84
N ALA A 349 11.16 1.33 15.14
CA ALA A 349 11.28 -0.10 14.90
C ALA A 349 11.39 -0.44 13.42
N ILE A 350 12.14 -1.50 13.14
CA ILE A 350 12.25 -2.16 11.82
C ILE A 350 12.34 -3.67 12.05
N THR A 351 12.29 -4.46 10.98
CA THR A 351 12.81 -5.83 11.03
C THR A 351 14.16 -5.93 10.36
N ASP A 352 14.98 -6.88 10.80
CA ASP A 352 16.17 -7.27 10.05
C ASP A 352 15.86 -8.40 9.04
N ASN A 353 16.90 -8.91 8.39
CA ASN A 353 16.80 -10.02 7.45
C ASN A 353 17.78 -11.15 7.81
N ALA A 354 18.08 -11.34 9.10
CA ALA A 354 19.01 -12.37 9.57
C ALA A 354 18.63 -13.78 9.05
N ASP A 355 19.60 -14.55 8.56
CA ASP A 355 19.36 -15.77 7.75
C ASP A 355 18.55 -16.86 8.46
N ASP A 356 18.79 -17.06 9.76
CA ASP A 356 18.08 -18.08 10.55
C ASP A 356 16.68 -17.63 10.95
N ARG A 357 16.59 -16.53 11.72
CA ARG A 357 15.32 -15.90 12.08
C ARG A 357 15.46 -14.40 11.97
N MET A 358 14.51 -13.77 11.29
CA MET A 358 14.40 -12.32 11.32
C MET A 358 14.11 -11.84 12.75
N ASN A 359 14.59 -10.65 13.08
CA ASN A 359 14.34 -10.01 14.35
C ASN A 359 13.53 -8.73 14.16
N VAL A 360 12.66 -8.41 15.12
CA VAL A 360 12.15 -7.06 15.32
C VAL A 360 13.20 -6.30 16.12
N LEU A 361 13.69 -5.20 15.55
CA LEU A 361 14.70 -4.34 16.16
C LEU A 361 14.04 -3.04 16.63
N VAL A 362 14.24 -2.70 17.91
CA VAL A 362 13.76 -1.43 18.48
C VAL A 362 14.96 -0.54 18.81
N PHE A 363 14.93 0.69 18.31
CA PHE A 363 15.98 1.68 18.50
C PHE A 363 15.42 2.93 19.19
N ARG A 364 16.24 3.53 20.06
CA ARG A 364 16.00 4.87 20.59
C ARG A 364 16.17 5.92 19.47
N ARG A 365 15.24 6.86 19.39
CA ARG A 365 15.30 8.04 18.52
C ARG A 365 16.12 9.15 19.20
N GLY A 366 16.45 10.18 18.44
CA GLY A 366 17.22 11.34 18.92
C GLY A 366 18.67 11.33 18.43
N ALA A 367 19.15 12.52 18.04
CA ALA A 367 20.49 12.73 17.53
C ALA A 367 21.58 12.66 18.61
N ASP A 368 21.21 12.87 19.87
CA ASP A 368 22.06 12.84 21.05
C ASP A 368 22.28 11.42 21.61
N VAL A 369 21.53 10.43 21.13
CA VAL A 369 21.67 9.04 21.59
C VAL A 369 22.95 8.41 21.00
N PRO A 370 23.89 7.92 21.85
CA PRO A 370 25.07 7.20 21.38
C PRO A 370 24.71 5.91 20.63
N ALA A 371 25.48 5.59 19.58
CA ALA A 371 25.20 4.43 18.70
C ALA A 371 25.16 3.09 19.46
N ASP A 372 26.08 2.87 20.39
CA ASP A 372 26.16 1.67 21.24
C ASP A 372 25.00 1.53 22.24
N ARG A 373 24.25 2.61 22.47
CA ARG A 373 23.06 2.65 23.34
C ARG A 373 21.77 2.85 22.57
N ARG A 374 21.82 2.85 21.23
CA ARG A 374 20.65 3.10 20.39
C ARG A 374 19.74 1.88 20.35
N LEU A 375 20.28 0.68 20.16
CA LEU A 375 19.50 -0.56 20.19
C LEU A 375 18.94 -0.78 21.61
N VAL A 376 17.62 -0.96 21.70
CA VAL A 376 16.90 -1.31 22.93
C VAL A 376 16.79 -2.82 23.05
N CYS A 377 16.34 -3.47 21.98
CA CYS A 377 16.15 -4.91 21.93
C CYS A 377 16.23 -5.42 20.49
N SER A 378 16.60 -6.69 20.37
CA SER A 378 16.46 -7.50 19.16
C SER A 378 15.66 -8.74 19.54
N VAL A 379 14.45 -8.88 19.00
CA VAL A 379 13.54 -9.97 19.33
C VAL A 379 13.38 -10.87 18.12
N PRO A 380 13.88 -12.11 18.15
CA PRO A 380 13.69 -13.03 17.04
C PRO A 380 12.24 -13.49 16.97
N VAL A 381 11.67 -13.54 15.77
CA VAL A 381 10.27 -13.89 15.55
C VAL A 381 10.13 -15.01 14.52
N PHE A 382 9.05 -15.77 14.64
CA PHE A 382 8.67 -16.87 13.75
C PHE A 382 9.65 -18.06 13.72
N GLY A 383 9.43 -18.98 12.77
CA GLY A 383 10.19 -20.21 12.62
C GLY A 383 11.54 -20.03 11.92
N HIS A 384 12.48 -20.91 12.27
CA HIS A 384 13.81 -21.03 11.65
C HIS A 384 13.72 -21.20 10.13
N GLY A 385 14.50 -20.42 9.38
CA GLY A 385 14.57 -20.42 7.91
C GLY A 385 13.25 -20.08 7.21
N GLN A 386 12.24 -19.61 7.94
CA GLN A 386 10.88 -19.38 7.45
C GLN A 386 10.30 -18.07 8.01
N SER A 387 11.13 -17.02 8.02
CA SER A 387 10.78 -15.72 8.59
C SER A 387 11.22 -14.58 7.66
N THR A 388 10.24 -13.81 7.21
CA THR A 388 10.43 -12.54 6.52
C THR A 388 9.15 -11.71 6.63
N THR A 389 9.29 -10.39 6.57
CA THR A 389 8.18 -9.45 6.39
C THR A 389 8.57 -8.45 5.33
N ASP A 390 7.63 -8.08 4.46
CA ASP A 390 7.78 -6.95 3.52
C ASP A 390 6.73 -5.85 3.79
N ASN A 391 6.05 -5.95 4.93
CA ASN A 391 5.07 -4.99 5.41
C ASN A 391 5.57 -4.28 6.65
N SER A 392 5.14 -3.03 6.83
CA SER A 392 5.33 -2.28 8.07
C SER A 392 4.77 -3.02 9.28
N LEU A 393 5.32 -2.68 10.44
CA LEU A 393 4.78 -3.13 11.71
C LEU A 393 3.46 -2.38 11.96
N ILE A 394 2.73 -2.83 12.99
CA ILE A 394 1.71 -2.00 13.61
C ILE A 394 2.24 -1.58 14.97
N SER A 395 2.16 -0.30 15.28
CA SER A 395 2.65 0.26 16.53
C SER A 395 1.58 1.03 17.29
N TRP A 396 1.44 0.76 18.59
CA TRP A 396 0.50 1.46 19.47
C TRP A 396 1.00 1.50 20.92
N GLY A 397 1.18 2.69 21.48
CA GLY A 397 1.86 2.85 22.77
C GLY A 397 3.28 2.29 22.70
N ASP A 398 3.60 1.33 23.57
CA ASP A 398 4.88 0.62 23.59
C ASP A 398 4.80 -0.79 22.96
N SER A 399 3.72 -1.08 22.21
CA SER A 399 3.48 -2.36 21.54
C SER A 399 3.79 -2.31 20.05
N LEU A 400 4.29 -3.43 19.53
CA LEU A 400 4.52 -3.72 18.13
C LEU A 400 3.82 -5.02 17.74
N VAL A 401 3.27 -5.09 16.53
CA VAL A 401 2.77 -6.33 15.92
C VAL A 401 3.43 -6.52 14.57
N VAL A 402 3.90 -7.74 14.31
CA VAL A 402 4.57 -8.15 13.06
C VAL A 402 3.91 -9.41 12.50
N GLU A 403 3.79 -9.50 11.18
CA GLU A 403 3.31 -10.70 10.47
C GLU A 403 4.41 -11.37 9.64
N ASN A 404 4.23 -12.65 9.33
CA ASN A 404 5.18 -13.44 8.55
C ASN A 404 4.69 -13.64 7.12
N ASN A 405 5.36 -13.01 6.16
CA ASN A 405 5.04 -13.11 4.74
C ASN A 405 5.83 -14.26 4.04
N TYR A 406 6.57 -15.08 4.81
CA TYR A 406 7.43 -16.08 4.23
C TYR A 406 6.69 -17.08 3.34
N GLY A 407 7.09 -17.11 2.06
CA GLY A 407 6.53 -17.96 1.01
C GLY A 407 5.64 -17.25 -0.01
N TYR A 408 5.36 -15.95 0.15
CA TYR A 408 4.65 -15.17 -0.88
C TYR A 408 5.64 -14.52 -1.87
N GLU A 409 5.45 -14.72 -3.17
CA GLU A 409 6.33 -14.10 -4.19
C GLU A 409 5.60 -13.16 -5.14
N ASN A 410 4.35 -13.51 -5.45
CA ASN A 410 3.44 -12.85 -6.37
C ASN A 410 2.11 -13.62 -6.38
N PRO A 411 1.06 -13.12 -7.07
CA PRO A 411 -0.25 -13.75 -7.07
C PRO A 411 -0.31 -15.19 -7.60
N THR A 412 0.72 -15.65 -8.32
CA THR A 412 0.79 -17.04 -8.81
C THR A 412 1.37 -18.03 -7.80
N SER A 413 2.10 -17.54 -6.79
CA SER A 413 2.79 -18.38 -5.80
C SER A 413 1.83 -19.19 -4.91
N LEU A 414 0.63 -18.65 -4.68
CA LEU A 414 -0.37 -19.23 -3.79
C LEU A 414 -1.51 -19.96 -4.50
N LEU A 415 -1.44 -20.15 -5.82
CA LEU A 415 -2.48 -20.85 -6.57
C LEU A 415 -2.65 -22.30 -6.11
N LEU A 416 -3.80 -22.88 -6.47
CA LEU A 416 -4.13 -24.29 -6.22
C LEU A 416 -4.18 -24.62 -4.73
N GLY A 417 -4.74 -23.71 -3.93
CA GLY A 417 -4.96 -23.90 -2.50
C GLY A 417 -3.68 -23.84 -1.66
N ARG A 418 -2.58 -23.28 -2.17
CA ARG A 418 -1.34 -23.08 -1.42
C ARG A 418 -1.43 -21.87 -0.48
N SER A 419 -0.59 -21.81 0.54
CA SER A 419 -0.51 -20.64 1.43
C SER A 419 0.92 -20.44 1.93
N VAL A 420 1.19 -19.26 2.48
CA VAL A 420 2.39 -18.92 3.23
C VAL A 420 2.51 -19.73 4.53
N VAL A 421 3.69 -19.71 5.14
CA VAL A 421 3.92 -20.36 6.45
C VAL A 421 3.06 -19.71 7.54
N GLY A 422 2.94 -18.38 7.51
CA GLY A 422 2.16 -17.59 8.46
C GLY A 422 2.84 -17.41 9.81
N GLY A 423 2.13 -16.70 10.69
CA GLY A 423 2.63 -16.24 11.97
C GLY A 423 2.36 -14.76 12.16
N VAL A 424 1.88 -14.39 13.34
CA VAL A 424 1.79 -13.00 13.81
C VAL A 424 2.31 -12.95 15.24
N THR A 425 3.14 -11.96 15.56
CA THR A 425 3.72 -11.82 16.90
C THR A 425 3.46 -10.42 17.42
N ARG A 426 3.02 -10.30 18.68
CA ARG A 426 3.06 -9.03 19.41
C ARG A 426 4.25 -8.98 20.36
N ILE A 427 4.93 -7.85 20.35
CA ILE A 427 6.07 -7.54 21.23
C ILE A 427 5.76 -6.24 21.95
N ASP A 428 6.03 -6.19 23.25
CA ASP A 428 5.94 -4.95 24.04
C ASP A 428 7.34 -4.53 24.51
N VAL A 429 7.66 -3.23 24.38
CA VAL A 429 8.83 -2.65 25.02
C VAL A 429 8.54 -2.51 26.52
N ARG A 430 9.47 -2.93 27.36
CA ARG A 430 9.31 -2.85 28.82
C ARG A 430 9.17 -1.38 29.25
N PRO A 431 8.38 -1.08 30.30
CA PRO A 431 8.16 0.30 30.76
C PRO A 431 9.43 1.07 31.13
N ASP A 432 10.50 0.37 31.55
CA ASP A 432 11.80 0.96 31.88
C ASP A 432 12.73 1.13 30.66
N GLY A 433 12.29 0.70 29.48
CA GLY A 433 13.06 0.70 28.25
C GLY A 433 14.30 -0.20 28.27
N SER A 434 14.33 -1.22 29.14
CA SER A 434 15.47 -2.14 29.30
C SER A 434 15.51 -3.26 28.25
N GLY A 435 14.42 -3.47 27.52
CA GLY A 435 14.30 -4.52 26.52
C GLY A 435 12.85 -4.69 26.06
N CYS A 436 12.58 -5.79 25.37
CA CYS A 436 11.26 -6.10 24.84
C CYS A 436 10.89 -7.54 25.15
N ASP A 437 9.60 -7.81 25.27
CA ASP A 437 9.05 -9.14 25.56
C ASP A 437 8.01 -9.52 24.51
N THR A 438 8.08 -10.76 24.02
CA THR A 438 7.00 -11.35 23.23
C THR A 438 5.78 -11.56 24.12
N VAL A 439 4.65 -10.98 23.74
CA VAL A 439 3.39 -11.03 24.50
C VAL A 439 2.55 -12.22 24.07
N TRP A 440 2.39 -12.39 22.75
CA TRP A 440 1.66 -13.51 22.17
C TRP A 440 2.13 -13.79 20.74
N GLU A 441 1.86 -15.01 20.29
CA GLU A 441 2.04 -15.47 18.91
C GLU A 441 0.71 -16.03 18.40
N SER A 442 0.43 -15.86 17.11
CA SER A 442 -0.80 -16.32 16.45
C SER A 442 -0.45 -17.03 15.14
N ALA A 443 -1.25 -18.02 14.77
CA ALA A 443 -1.03 -18.85 13.59
C ALA A 443 -1.61 -18.28 12.28
N VAL A 444 -2.10 -17.03 12.30
CA VAL A 444 -2.73 -16.39 11.15
C VAL A 444 -1.76 -16.35 9.96
N ARG A 445 -2.27 -16.76 8.79
CA ARG A 445 -1.53 -16.77 7.51
C ARG A 445 -1.95 -15.59 6.65
N SER A 446 -1.33 -14.44 6.90
CA SER A 446 -1.49 -13.21 6.10
C SER A 446 -0.38 -13.17 5.04
N PRO A 447 -0.68 -13.41 3.74
CA PRO A 447 0.36 -13.57 2.75
C PRO A 447 1.22 -12.33 2.52
N SER A 448 0.58 -11.16 2.42
CA SER A 448 1.25 -9.95 1.96
C SER A 448 0.54 -8.66 2.38
N THR A 449 -0.50 -8.67 3.19
CA THR A 449 -1.28 -7.44 3.45
C THR A 449 -0.65 -6.55 4.49
N VAL A 450 -0.50 -5.25 4.23
CA VAL A 450 -0.17 -4.29 5.30
C VAL A 450 -1.34 -4.26 6.30
N PRO A 451 -1.20 -4.89 7.48
CA PRO A 451 -2.33 -5.09 8.38
C PRO A 451 -2.67 -3.78 9.10
N LYS A 452 -3.83 -3.73 9.76
CA LYS A 452 -4.26 -2.53 10.50
C LYS A 452 -4.83 -2.87 11.87
N LEU A 453 -4.54 -2.02 12.86
CA LEU A 453 -5.24 -2.00 14.15
C LEU A 453 -6.35 -0.94 14.13
N SER A 454 -7.58 -1.34 14.45
CA SER A 454 -8.58 -0.39 14.93
C SER A 454 -8.38 -0.14 16.42
N THR A 455 -7.98 1.07 16.77
CA THR A 455 -7.81 1.46 18.19
C THR A 455 -9.16 1.67 18.87
N ALA A 456 -10.21 1.95 18.09
CA ALA A 456 -11.57 2.12 18.60
C ALA A 456 -12.27 0.81 18.97
N ASN A 457 -11.88 -0.34 18.40
CA ASN A 457 -12.48 -1.62 18.76
C ASN A 457 -11.50 -2.68 19.30
N GLY A 458 -10.19 -2.46 19.15
CA GLY A 458 -9.15 -3.37 19.63
C GLY A 458 -8.91 -4.62 18.78
N LEU A 459 -9.34 -4.60 17.52
CA LEU A 459 -9.10 -5.66 16.55
C LEU A 459 -7.99 -5.27 15.57
N LEU A 460 -7.07 -6.21 15.39
CA LEU A 460 -6.16 -6.27 14.26
C LEU A 460 -6.90 -6.92 13.08
N TYR A 461 -6.75 -6.35 11.90
CA TYR A 461 -7.30 -6.92 10.67
C TYR A 461 -6.17 -7.40 9.77
N PHE A 462 -6.31 -8.63 9.32
CA PHE A 462 -5.42 -9.33 8.40
C PHE A 462 -6.22 -9.84 7.20
N TYR A 463 -5.52 -10.14 6.11
CA TYR A 463 -6.13 -10.79 4.95
C TYR A 463 -5.58 -12.21 4.83
N GLU A 464 -6.39 -13.17 5.26
CA GLU A 464 -5.95 -14.53 5.52
C GLU A 464 -6.23 -15.45 4.32
N LYS A 465 -5.28 -16.34 4.04
CA LYS A 465 -5.45 -17.47 3.12
C LYS A 465 -4.93 -18.73 3.78
N GLU A 466 -5.78 -19.74 3.96
CA GLU A 466 -5.36 -21.04 4.49
C GLU A 466 -5.08 -22.04 3.35
N PRO A 467 -4.22 -23.05 3.56
CA PRO A 467 -4.11 -24.17 2.66
C PRO A 467 -5.47 -24.85 2.45
N ASN A 468 -5.77 -25.23 1.22
CA ASN A 468 -7.04 -25.87 0.87
C ASN A 468 -6.80 -27.16 0.06
N VAL A 469 -7.23 -28.29 0.61
CA VAL A 469 -7.02 -29.62 0.00
C VAL A 469 -7.75 -29.83 -1.34
N LEU A 470 -8.80 -29.05 -1.60
CA LEU A 470 -9.54 -29.05 -2.86
C LEU A 470 -8.94 -28.09 -3.90
N GLY A 471 -7.84 -27.41 -3.55
CA GLY A 471 -7.18 -26.43 -4.40
C GLY A 471 -7.92 -25.10 -4.52
N VAL A 472 -8.88 -24.81 -3.64
CA VAL A 472 -9.63 -23.55 -3.67
C VAL A 472 -8.81 -22.44 -3.02
N ASP A 473 -8.52 -21.39 -3.78
CA ASP A 473 -7.85 -20.19 -3.28
C ASP A 473 -8.88 -19.28 -2.61
N ALA A 474 -9.14 -19.50 -1.31
CA ALA A 474 -10.12 -18.73 -0.55
C ALA A 474 -9.45 -17.65 0.30
N TRP A 475 -9.91 -16.41 0.15
CA TRP A 475 -9.38 -15.22 0.81
C TRP A 475 -10.38 -14.69 1.82
N TYR A 476 -9.89 -14.29 2.99
CA TYR A 476 -10.73 -13.86 4.10
C TYR A 476 -10.24 -12.55 4.68
N LEU A 477 -11.17 -11.66 5.03
CA LEU A 477 -10.90 -10.63 6.02
C LEU A 477 -10.99 -11.29 7.40
N THR A 478 -9.91 -11.22 8.17
CA THR A 478 -9.79 -11.84 9.48
C THR A 478 -9.57 -10.79 10.55
N ALA A 479 -10.33 -10.86 11.65
CA ALA A 479 -10.12 -10.05 12.84
C ALA A 479 -9.46 -10.86 13.97
N VAL A 480 -8.41 -10.29 14.56
CA VAL A 480 -7.64 -10.85 15.67
C VAL A 480 -7.67 -9.86 16.82
N ASP A 481 -7.82 -10.34 18.05
CA ASP A 481 -7.77 -9.46 19.22
C ASP A 481 -6.34 -9.01 19.52
N PHE A 482 -6.13 -7.70 19.60
CA PHE A 482 -4.83 -7.09 19.84
C PHE A 482 -4.16 -7.51 21.16
N ARG A 483 -4.95 -7.85 22.18
CA ARG A 483 -4.48 -8.21 23.52
C ARG A 483 -4.11 -9.68 23.63
N THR A 484 -4.83 -10.55 22.93
CA THR A 484 -4.67 -12.01 23.10
C THR A 484 -4.06 -12.72 21.90
N GLY A 485 -4.06 -12.11 20.71
CA GLY A 485 -3.65 -12.78 19.47
C GLY A 485 -4.66 -13.80 18.94
N GLU A 486 -5.83 -13.92 19.58
CA GLU A 486 -6.86 -14.87 19.19
C GLU A 486 -7.67 -14.36 18.00
N ARG A 487 -7.83 -15.19 16.97
CA ARG A 487 -8.75 -14.95 15.86
C ARG A 487 -10.18 -14.97 16.38
N ARG A 488 -10.89 -13.83 16.25
CA ARG A 488 -12.27 -13.67 16.70
C ARG A 488 -13.27 -14.13 15.64
N TRP A 489 -13.06 -13.66 14.41
CA TRP A 489 -13.87 -14.04 13.26
C TRP A 489 -13.09 -13.87 11.96
N ARG A 490 -13.58 -14.51 10.90
CA ARG A 490 -13.17 -14.24 9.52
C ARG A 490 -14.35 -14.38 8.58
N THR A 491 -14.38 -13.60 7.51
CA THR A 491 -15.41 -13.67 6.46
C THR A 491 -14.79 -13.79 5.08
N LEU A 492 -15.37 -14.65 4.24
CA LEU A 492 -14.89 -14.92 2.89
C LEU A 492 -15.10 -13.67 2.02
N THR A 493 -14.02 -13.08 1.55
CA THR A 493 -14.08 -11.95 0.59
C THR A 493 -14.31 -12.46 -0.83
N GLY A 494 -13.62 -13.54 -1.20
CA GLY A 494 -13.82 -14.23 -2.47
C GLY A 494 -12.84 -15.35 -2.71
N THR A 495 -12.82 -15.85 -3.94
CA THR A 495 -11.95 -16.96 -4.34
C THR A 495 -11.23 -16.72 -5.66
N GLY A 496 -10.02 -17.28 -5.77
CA GLY A 496 -9.16 -17.20 -6.94
C GLY A 496 -8.12 -16.07 -6.87
N PRO A 497 -7.25 -15.96 -7.88
CA PRO A 497 -6.16 -14.97 -7.90
C PRO A 497 -6.65 -13.52 -8.01
N ALA A 498 -7.88 -13.29 -8.48
CA ALA A 498 -8.45 -11.94 -8.58
C ALA A 498 -8.67 -11.28 -7.21
N TYR A 499 -8.72 -12.08 -6.14
CA TYR A 499 -8.92 -11.65 -4.76
C TYR A 499 -7.60 -11.60 -3.97
N ASP A 500 -6.45 -11.89 -4.58
CA ASP A 500 -5.14 -11.69 -3.95
C ASP A 500 -4.88 -10.19 -3.75
N ASN A 501 -4.47 -9.79 -2.55
CA ASN A 501 -4.24 -8.38 -2.22
C ASN A 501 -2.89 -7.85 -2.74
N ASN A 502 -1.92 -8.72 -3.02
CA ASN A 502 -0.60 -8.37 -3.55
C ASN A 502 0.05 -7.10 -2.92
N TRP A 503 0.34 -7.13 -1.62
CA TRP A 503 0.92 -5.98 -0.89
C TRP A 503 0.02 -4.77 -0.69
N ALA A 504 -1.21 -4.76 -1.23
CA ALA A 504 -2.18 -3.71 -0.90
C ALA A 504 -2.54 -3.74 0.61
N PRO A 505 -2.73 -2.57 1.25
CA PRO A 505 -3.08 -2.48 2.66
C PRO A 505 -4.54 -2.83 2.89
N LEU A 506 -4.83 -3.30 4.11
CA LEU A 506 -6.16 -3.08 4.67
C LEU A 506 -6.32 -1.61 5.05
N THR A 507 -7.52 -1.08 4.87
CA THR A 507 -7.84 0.31 5.18
C THR A 507 -9.21 0.38 5.86
N ILE A 508 -9.30 1.03 7.01
CA ILE A 508 -10.57 1.13 7.77
C ILE A 508 -11.17 2.51 7.59
N GLY A 509 -12.41 2.55 7.11
CA GLY A 509 -13.15 3.79 6.84
C GLY A 509 -13.76 4.42 8.08
N PRO A 510 -14.02 5.74 8.04
CA PRO A 510 -14.75 6.45 9.09
C PRO A 510 -16.16 5.89 9.37
N ASP A 511 -16.75 5.21 8.39
CA ASP A 511 -18.05 4.54 8.49
C ASP A 511 -17.98 3.14 9.11
N GLY A 512 -16.78 2.67 9.47
CA GLY A 512 -16.55 1.32 10.00
C GLY A 512 -16.42 0.23 8.94
N THR A 513 -16.42 0.56 7.65
CA THR A 513 -16.14 -0.42 6.59
C THR A 513 -14.64 -0.72 6.54
N ALA A 514 -14.26 -1.99 6.38
CA ALA A 514 -12.89 -2.38 6.04
C ALA A 514 -12.76 -2.60 4.54
N TYR A 515 -11.71 -2.05 3.94
CA TYR A 515 -11.42 -2.15 2.51
C TYR A 515 -10.09 -2.86 2.27
N ALA A 516 -10.04 -3.68 1.22
CA ALA A 516 -8.82 -4.31 0.74
C ALA A 516 -8.70 -4.09 -0.77
N GLY A 517 -7.59 -3.52 -1.22
CA GLY A 517 -7.20 -3.63 -2.63
C GLY A 517 -6.91 -5.09 -2.97
N VAL A 518 -7.37 -5.54 -4.13
CA VAL A 518 -7.12 -6.88 -4.66
C VAL A 518 -6.77 -6.79 -6.13
N PHE A 519 -6.14 -7.82 -6.69
CA PHE A 519 -5.58 -7.82 -8.03
C PHE A 519 -6.52 -7.27 -9.14
N ASN A 520 -7.82 -7.48 -8.99
CA ASN A 520 -8.83 -7.05 -9.98
C ASN A 520 -9.70 -5.86 -9.52
N GLY A 521 -9.41 -5.25 -8.37
CA GLY A 521 -10.16 -4.10 -7.88
C GLY A 521 -10.09 -3.87 -6.38
N ILE A 522 -11.25 -3.65 -5.75
CA ILE A 522 -11.35 -3.38 -4.31
C ILE A 522 -12.51 -4.17 -3.71
N VAL A 523 -12.30 -4.68 -2.49
CA VAL A 523 -13.32 -5.35 -1.67
C VAL A 523 -13.67 -4.44 -0.49
N ALA A 524 -14.95 -4.39 -0.13
CA ALA A 524 -15.45 -3.74 1.06
C ALA A 524 -16.17 -4.74 1.96
N VAL A 525 -15.88 -4.69 3.26
CA VAL A 525 -16.54 -5.52 4.28
C VAL A 525 -17.09 -4.63 5.37
N ARG A 526 -18.39 -4.74 5.63
CA ARG A 526 -19.10 -3.93 6.64
C ARG A 526 -20.10 -4.78 7.41
N ASP A 527 -20.33 -4.45 8.67
CA ASP A 527 -21.38 -5.10 9.44
C ASP A 527 -22.76 -4.59 9.01
N THR A 528 -23.74 -5.50 8.96
CA THR A 528 -25.14 -5.11 8.78
C THR A 528 -25.77 -4.75 10.12
N SER A 529 -26.70 -3.79 10.09
CA SER A 529 -27.34 -3.23 11.29
C SER A 529 -28.26 -4.21 12.01
#